data_AF-A0A9J6BE98-F1
#
_entry.id   AF-A0A9J6BE98-F1
#
_cell.length_a   1.000
_cell.length_b   1.000
_cell.length_c   1.000
_cell.angle_alpha   90.00
_cell.angle_beta   90.00
_cell.angle_gamma   90.00
#
_symmetry.space_group_name_H-M   'P 1'
#
loop_
_entity.id
_entity.type
_entity.pdbx_description
1 polymer ?
#
loop_
_entity_poly.entity_id
_entity_poly.type
_entity_poly.pdbx_seq_one_letter_code
_entity_poly.pdbx_strand_id
1 'polypeptide(L)'
;MEGIFWVPFSNEMDKSMLVEVGNDGDGSPMYIARAHHCDDLIPGKLLTGSNYANHCHVPYGGQEWAKSNFEVLINTGFSWVAASDGNVPHHAVVGGRTSSGEPLYIGRVSHCGIVTPGKVHRVSKCIFIPFGWKEFTYTSYEVLVKKTEIMTASSGDQLKWVQYSNDIDETDLVYAGDYPGGKMYIARAHHAGDLIPGKFLPNSIFGNHCHISYGGQEIPKDEFEVLLNTGFKWVSSSNGFVPENAVIGGQSLSGEIFYVGRTWHNGQNTPGKISKRSKCIYIPFGGEFTHKEYDVLVQVLQAQPVSNHRSSVEWVSVGKGKPWPNNAVAAGIYREFGNSYTQYIARRRHGNNVVIGYAYNYYDGPIFYFGWHEKEISYRDFDVLVEHAPVFPKEVL
;
A
#
# COMPACT_ATOMS: atom_id res chain seq x y z
N MET A 1 -17.23 -9.42 1.86
CA MET A 1 -17.10 -8.13 1.14
C MET A 1 -15.70 -7.60 1.45
N GLU A 2 -14.87 -7.27 0.46
CA GLU A 2 -13.50 -6.82 0.71
C GLU A 2 -13.24 -5.44 0.07
N GLY A 3 -13.04 -4.41 0.87
CA GLY A 3 -12.86 -3.05 0.38
C GLY A 3 -12.77 -2.03 1.52
N ILE A 4 -12.16 -0.87 1.24
CA ILE A 4 -12.07 0.27 2.17
C ILE A 4 -13.31 1.12 1.94
N PHE A 5 -14.22 1.13 2.91
CA PHE A 5 -15.45 1.89 2.82
C PHE A 5 -15.55 2.86 3.99
N TRP A 6 -15.67 4.14 3.65
CA TRP A 6 -15.96 5.21 4.59
C TRP A 6 -17.42 5.57 4.45
N VAL A 7 -18.14 5.56 5.56
CA VAL A 7 -19.57 5.89 5.59
C VAL A 7 -19.83 6.94 6.66
N PRO A 8 -20.75 7.89 6.42
CA PRO A 8 -21.20 8.80 7.46
C PRO A 8 -21.70 8.02 8.68
N PHE A 9 -21.29 8.45 9.87
CA PHE A 9 -21.71 7.79 11.10
C PHE A 9 -23.21 8.00 11.35
N SER A 10 -23.89 6.93 11.79
CA SER A 10 -25.26 6.96 12.29
C SER A 10 -25.37 6.12 13.55
N ASN A 11 -26.18 6.57 14.51
CA ASN A 11 -26.44 5.82 15.75
C ASN A 11 -27.16 4.49 15.51
N GLU A 12 -27.80 4.33 14.34
CA GLU A 12 -28.53 3.11 13.95
C GLU A 12 -27.62 2.06 13.28
N MET A 13 -26.34 2.38 13.08
CA MET A 13 -25.40 1.49 12.41
C MET A 13 -25.12 0.24 13.25
N ASP A 14 -25.05 -0.92 12.58
CA ASP A 14 -24.56 -2.14 13.18
C ASP A 14 -23.06 -2.00 13.51
N LYS A 15 -22.76 -1.89 14.81
CA LYS A 15 -21.39 -1.70 15.31
C LYS A 15 -20.45 -2.86 14.96
N SER A 16 -20.98 -4.05 14.64
CA SER A 16 -20.16 -5.19 14.22
C SER A 16 -19.47 -4.98 12.86
N MET A 17 -19.94 -4.01 12.07
CA MET A 17 -19.34 -3.64 10.79
C MET A 17 -18.18 -2.64 10.93
N LEU A 18 -18.02 -2.02 12.09
CA LEU A 18 -16.99 -1.00 12.32
C LEU A 18 -15.62 -1.63 12.55
N VAL A 19 -14.57 -0.96 12.11
CA VAL A 19 -13.19 -1.40 12.40
C VAL A 19 -12.79 -0.98 13.81
N GLU A 20 -12.81 -1.95 14.73
CA GLU A 20 -12.38 -1.78 16.12
C GLU A 20 -10.85 -1.68 16.23
N VAL A 21 -10.38 -0.79 17.12
CA VAL A 21 -8.95 -0.59 17.40
C VAL A 21 -8.54 -1.18 18.75
N GLY A 22 -9.41 -1.07 19.74
CA GLY A 22 -9.21 -1.48 21.11
C GLY A 22 -10.27 -0.86 22.03
N ASN A 23 -10.09 -0.99 23.34
CA ASN A 23 -11.01 -0.44 24.35
C ASN A 23 -10.46 0.83 24.98
N ASP A 24 -11.33 1.81 25.24
CA ASP A 24 -11.00 3.02 25.99
C ASP A 24 -10.83 2.70 27.49
N GLY A 25 -10.42 3.69 28.28
CA GLY A 25 -10.15 3.53 29.71
C GLY A 25 -11.37 3.08 30.55
N ASP A 26 -12.58 3.26 30.04
CA ASP A 26 -13.84 2.77 30.65
C ASP A 26 -14.24 1.36 30.18
N GLY A 27 -13.44 0.74 29.32
CA GLY A 27 -13.70 -0.57 28.72
C GLY A 27 -14.62 -0.53 27.49
N SER A 28 -15.13 0.64 27.07
CA SER A 28 -15.94 0.75 25.87
C SER A 28 -15.09 0.60 24.59
N PRO A 29 -15.62 -0.01 23.53
CA PRO A 29 -14.87 -0.18 22.30
C PRO A 29 -14.68 1.14 21.56
N MET A 30 -13.50 1.28 20.97
CA MET A 30 -13.10 2.39 20.11
C MET A 30 -12.98 1.92 18.66
N TYR A 31 -13.42 2.79 17.75
CA TYR A 31 -13.44 2.50 16.32
C TYR A 31 -12.66 3.54 15.52
N ILE A 32 -12.29 3.16 14.30
CA ILE A 32 -11.64 4.06 13.35
C ILE A 32 -12.65 5.02 12.75
N ALA A 33 -12.36 6.32 12.87
CA ALA A 33 -13.15 7.39 12.28
C ALA A 33 -12.25 8.42 11.60
N ARG A 34 -12.84 9.31 10.81
CA ARG A 34 -12.18 10.49 10.25
C ARG A 34 -13.13 11.67 10.17
N ALA A 35 -12.60 12.88 10.29
CA ALA A 35 -13.40 14.09 10.24
C ALA A 35 -12.63 15.25 9.61
N HIS A 36 -13.37 16.24 9.09
CA HIS A 36 -12.79 17.47 8.59
C HIS A 36 -12.44 18.44 9.73
N HIS A 37 -11.24 19.01 9.71
CA HIS A 37 -10.82 20.08 10.60
C HIS A 37 -9.78 20.96 9.89
N CYS A 38 -10.04 22.28 9.80
CA CYS A 38 -9.17 23.23 9.09
C CYS A 38 -8.78 22.77 7.67
N ASP A 39 -9.77 22.34 6.89
CA ASP A 39 -9.64 21.80 5.52
C ASP A 39 -8.84 20.49 5.36
N ASP A 40 -8.22 19.99 6.43
CA ASP A 40 -7.68 18.65 6.48
C ASP A 40 -8.82 17.63 6.72
N LEU A 41 -8.73 16.47 6.08
CA LEU A 41 -9.49 15.28 6.45
C LEU A 41 -8.58 14.41 7.32
N ILE A 42 -8.93 14.23 8.58
CA ILE A 42 -8.00 13.68 9.58
C ILE A 42 -8.57 12.37 10.17
N PRO A 43 -7.81 11.26 10.15
CA PRO A 43 -8.19 10.04 10.86
C PRO A 43 -7.99 10.19 12.39
N GLY A 44 -8.88 9.57 13.14
CA GLY A 44 -8.94 9.64 14.59
C GLY A 44 -9.73 8.48 15.19
N LYS A 45 -10.34 8.71 16.36
CA LYS A 45 -11.08 7.69 17.13
C LYS A 45 -12.55 8.06 17.29
N LEU A 46 -13.44 7.08 17.15
CA LEU A 46 -14.82 7.16 17.63
C LEU A 46 -14.90 6.52 19.01
N LEU A 47 -15.40 7.27 19.99
CA LEU A 47 -15.70 6.78 21.33
C LEU A 47 -17.21 6.45 21.45
N THR A 48 -17.52 5.32 22.09
CA THR A 48 -18.92 4.88 22.29
C THR A 48 -19.37 4.86 23.74
N GLY A 49 -18.48 5.16 24.70
CA GLY A 49 -18.75 5.27 26.13
C GLY A 49 -19.56 6.53 26.53
N SER A 50 -20.21 6.48 27.69
CA SER A 50 -21.36 7.33 28.06
C SER A 50 -21.11 8.84 28.21
N ASN A 51 -19.86 9.28 28.34
CA ASN A 51 -19.56 10.70 28.62
C ASN A 51 -19.14 11.49 27.37
N TYR A 52 -18.77 10.81 26.27
CA TYR A 52 -18.31 11.41 25.01
C TYR A 52 -18.84 10.64 23.78
N ALA A 53 -19.94 9.90 23.97
CA ALA A 53 -20.50 9.03 22.96
C ALA A 53 -20.76 9.79 21.64
N ASN A 54 -20.49 9.11 20.53
CA ASN A 54 -20.90 9.51 19.18
C ASN A 54 -20.18 10.76 18.64
N HIS A 55 -18.96 11.02 19.09
CA HIS A 55 -18.06 12.00 18.47
C HIS A 55 -16.81 11.32 17.90
N CYS A 56 -16.34 11.81 16.77
CA CYS A 56 -15.01 11.52 16.27
C CYS A 56 -14.02 12.51 16.87
N HIS A 57 -12.98 12.01 17.52
CA HIS A 57 -11.90 12.82 18.07
C HIS A 57 -10.71 12.75 17.14
N VAL A 58 -10.23 13.91 16.67
CA VAL A 58 -9.09 14.02 15.74
C VAL A 58 -7.95 14.87 16.33
N PRO A 59 -6.68 14.52 16.06
CA PRO A 59 -5.53 15.29 16.50
C PRO A 59 -5.23 16.45 15.54
N TYR A 60 -5.09 17.68 16.05
CA TYR A 60 -4.64 18.83 15.26
C TYR A 60 -4.02 19.94 16.12
N GLY A 61 -2.83 20.40 15.76
CA GLY A 61 -2.22 21.62 16.30
C GLY A 61 -1.92 21.55 17.80
N GLY A 62 -1.53 20.39 18.32
CA GLY A 62 -1.29 20.19 19.76
C GLY A 62 -2.54 19.83 20.58
N GLN A 63 -3.73 19.79 19.97
CA GLN A 63 -5.00 19.55 20.65
C GLN A 63 -5.80 18.37 20.05
N GLU A 64 -6.70 17.81 20.87
CA GLU A 64 -7.73 16.86 20.44
C GLU A 64 -9.04 17.61 20.19
N TRP A 65 -9.65 17.36 19.02
CA TRP A 65 -10.88 18.03 18.60
C TRP A 65 -12.02 17.04 18.42
N ALA A 66 -13.12 17.23 19.16
CA ALA A 66 -14.34 16.45 19.00
C ALA A 66 -15.17 16.98 17.81
N LYS A 67 -15.62 16.08 16.95
CA LYS A 67 -16.36 16.36 15.71
C LYS A 67 -17.64 15.54 15.68
N SER A 68 -18.77 16.21 15.47
CA SER A 68 -20.10 15.60 15.33
C SER A 68 -20.39 15.09 13.92
N ASN A 69 -19.78 15.70 12.90
CA ASN A 69 -19.87 15.27 11.51
C ASN A 69 -18.59 14.53 11.13
N PHE A 70 -18.70 13.22 10.91
CA PHE A 70 -17.57 12.36 10.64
C PHE A 70 -17.99 11.08 9.91
N GLU A 71 -17.00 10.40 9.37
CA GLU A 71 -17.16 9.09 8.75
C GLU A 71 -16.45 8.03 9.60
N VAL A 72 -16.97 6.81 9.55
CA VAL A 72 -16.37 5.63 10.16
C VAL A 72 -15.87 4.68 9.08
N LEU A 73 -14.77 3.99 9.38
CA LEU A 73 -14.29 2.92 8.52
C LEU A 73 -15.07 1.66 8.85
N ILE A 74 -15.69 1.06 7.83
CA ILE A 74 -16.41 -0.20 7.95
C ILE A 74 -15.70 -1.31 7.18
N ASN A 75 -16.18 -2.54 7.40
CA ASN A 75 -15.76 -3.80 6.79
C ASN A 75 -14.61 -4.51 7.51
N THR A 76 -14.32 -5.73 7.07
CA THR A 76 -13.24 -6.59 7.59
C THR A 76 -12.08 -6.69 6.60
N GLY A 77 -11.04 -7.45 6.95
CA GLY A 77 -9.88 -7.62 6.06
C GLY A 77 -8.78 -6.58 6.27
N PHE A 78 -8.54 -6.16 7.52
CA PHE A 78 -7.44 -5.26 7.87
C PHE A 78 -6.47 -5.90 8.86
N SER A 79 -5.18 -5.62 8.72
CA SER A 79 -4.12 -5.98 9.67
C SER A 79 -3.35 -4.73 10.11
N TRP A 80 -2.65 -4.85 11.24
CA TRP A 80 -1.79 -3.81 11.78
C TRP A 80 -0.34 -4.21 11.61
N VAL A 81 0.46 -3.31 11.03
CA VAL A 81 1.87 -3.57 10.72
C VAL A 81 2.73 -2.52 11.42
N ALA A 82 3.70 -2.97 12.21
CA ALA A 82 4.65 -2.08 12.88
C ALA A 82 5.41 -1.21 11.87
N ALA A 83 5.56 0.07 12.17
CA ALA A 83 6.30 1.04 11.38
C ALA A 83 6.90 2.13 12.29
N SER A 84 7.79 2.95 11.73
CA SER A 84 8.36 4.09 12.45
C SER A 84 8.80 5.19 11.51
N ASP A 85 9.06 6.37 12.05
CA ASP A 85 9.79 7.47 11.41
C ASP A 85 9.22 7.91 10.05
N GLY A 86 7.89 7.88 9.92
CA GLY A 86 7.17 8.24 8.69
C GLY A 86 7.06 7.11 7.67
N ASN A 87 7.58 5.91 7.98
CA ASN A 87 7.40 4.74 7.16
C ASN A 87 5.92 4.34 7.13
N VAL A 88 5.46 3.91 5.95
CA VAL A 88 4.10 3.47 5.68
C VAL A 88 4.18 2.23 4.79
N PRO A 89 3.74 1.05 5.27
CA PRO A 89 3.79 -0.19 4.50
C PRO A 89 2.96 -0.16 3.21
N HIS A 90 3.24 -1.10 2.30
CA HIS A 90 2.36 -1.34 1.15
C HIS A 90 0.94 -1.70 1.62
N HIS A 91 -0.06 -1.29 0.84
CA HIS A 91 -1.49 -1.47 1.17
C HIS A 91 -1.98 -0.74 2.42
N ALA A 92 -1.19 0.21 2.94
CA ALA A 92 -1.64 1.09 4.01
C ALA A 92 -2.91 1.85 3.62
N VAL A 93 -3.85 1.88 4.56
CA VAL A 93 -5.13 2.55 4.39
C VAL A 93 -4.93 4.05 4.54
N VAL A 94 -5.22 4.80 3.48
CA VAL A 94 -5.26 6.27 3.52
C VAL A 94 -6.49 6.68 4.32
N GLY A 95 -6.27 7.29 5.48
CA GLY A 95 -7.30 7.73 6.41
C GLY A 95 -7.79 9.14 6.11
N GLY A 96 -7.02 9.94 5.40
CA GLY A 96 -7.34 11.32 5.11
C GLY A 96 -6.24 12.04 4.33
N ARG A 97 -6.32 13.36 4.27
CA ARG A 97 -5.37 14.22 3.56
C ARG A 97 -5.26 15.58 4.23
N THR A 98 -4.08 16.19 4.16
CA THR A 98 -3.91 17.60 4.51
C THR A 98 -4.58 18.50 3.47
N SER A 99 -4.78 19.77 3.81
CA SER A 99 -5.25 20.85 2.93
C SER A 99 -4.38 21.05 1.70
N SER A 100 -3.07 20.73 1.78
CA SER A 100 -2.13 20.69 0.65
C SER A 100 -2.22 19.42 -0.21
N GLY A 101 -3.04 18.44 0.19
CA GLY A 101 -3.29 17.19 -0.54
C GLY A 101 -2.40 16.01 -0.14
N GLU A 102 -1.51 16.19 0.84
CA GLU A 102 -0.63 15.13 1.32
C GLU A 102 -1.43 14.03 2.02
N PRO A 103 -1.16 12.73 1.75
CA PRO A 103 -1.89 11.64 2.37
C PRO A 103 -1.58 11.51 3.86
N LEU A 104 -2.63 11.33 4.66
CA LEU A 104 -2.57 10.91 6.05
C LEU A 104 -3.01 9.45 6.13
N TYR A 105 -2.21 8.63 6.81
CA TYR A 105 -2.50 7.21 6.97
C TYR A 105 -3.04 6.93 8.36
N ILE A 106 -3.73 5.81 8.49
CA ILE A 106 -4.27 5.36 9.77
C ILE A 106 -3.18 4.59 10.50
N GLY A 107 -2.85 5.03 11.71
CA GLY A 107 -2.01 4.25 12.60
C GLY A 107 -2.59 4.17 14.00
N ARG A 108 -1.93 3.42 14.88
CA ARG A 108 -2.24 3.31 16.30
C ARG A 108 -0.98 3.19 17.15
N VAL A 109 -1.10 3.56 18.42
CA VAL A 109 -0.06 3.38 19.45
C VAL A 109 -0.70 2.99 20.78
N SER A 110 0.11 2.40 21.67
CA SER A 110 -0.26 2.25 23.08
C SER A 110 0.12 3.52 23.85
N HIS A 111 -0.89 4.22 24.38
CA HIS A 111 -0.75 5.40 25.25
C HIS A 111 -1.42 5.10 26.59
N CYS A 112 -0.66 5.16 27.69
CA CYS A 112 -1.18 4.84 29.04
C CYS A 112 -1.87 3.45 29.13
N GLY A 113 -1.39 2.46 28.37
CA GLY A 113 -1.97 1.11 28.32
C GLY A 113 -3.20 0.98 27.41
N ILE A 114 -3.65 2.07 26.78
CA ILE A 114 -4.78 2.09 25.85
C ILE A 114 -4.25 2.16 24.42
N VAL A 115 -4.73 1.26 23.56
CA VAL A 115 -4.38 1.27 22.13
C VAL A 115 -5.31 2.25 21.41
N THR A 116 -4.77 3.38 20.95
CA THR A 116 -5.55 4.47 20.35
C THR A 116 -5.09 4.80 18.94
N PRO A 117 -6.03 5.02 17.98
CA PRO A 117 -5.68 5.36 16.61
C PRO A 117 -5.36 6.86 16.44
N GLY A 118 -4.75 7.21 15.32
CA GLY A 118 -4.47 8.59 14.93
C GLY A 118 -3.92 8.73 13.50
N LYS A 119 -3.43 9.93 13.17
CA LYS A 119 -2.89 10.27 11.84
C LYS A 119 -1.39 10.00 11.77
N VAL A 120 -0.98 9.12 10.86
CA VAL A 120 0.42 8.94 10.47
C VAL A 120 0.71 9.90 9.32
N HIS A 121 1.71 10.76 9.53
CA HIS A 121 2.14 11.73 8.54
C HIS A 121 3.58 11.46 8.14
N ARG A 122 3.78 11.07 6.88
CA ARG A 122 5.09 10.65 6.36
C ARG A 122 6.13 11.77 6.43
N VAL A 123 5.73 13.01 6.13
CA VAL A 123 6.61 14.16 6.09
C VAL A 123 7.10 14.55 7.49
N SER A 124 6.20 14.61 8.47
CA SER A 124 6.57 14.83 9.87
C SER A 124 7.19 13.62 10.57
N LYS A 125 7.29 12.47 9.88
CA LYS A 125 7.93 11.25 10.36
C LYS A 125 7.36 10.68 11.67
N CYS A 126 6.06 10.85 11.91
CA CYS A 126 5.43 10.43 13.15
C CYS A 126 3.93 10.12 12.98
N ILE A 127 3.36 9.53 14.03
CA ILE A 127 1.93 9.49 14.28
C ILE A 127 1.56 10.56 15.29
N PHE A 128 0.39 11.17 15.11
CA PHE A 128 -0.27 12.01 16.10
C PHE A 128 -1.56 11.33 16.55
N ILE A 129 -1.78 11.24 17.86
CA ILE A 129 -3.01 10.67 18.43
C ILE A 129 -3.78 11.71 19.26
N PRO A 130 -5.12 11.67 19.23
CA PRO A 130 -5.96 12.47 20.11
C PRO A 130 -6.16 11.73 21.45
N PHE A 131 -5.78 12.34 22.57
CA PHE A 131 -6.01 11.77 23.90
C PHE A 131 -6.09 12.85 24.98
N GLY A 132 -7.10 12.79 25.85
CA GLY A 132 -7.22 13.66 27.02
C GLY A 132 -7.15 15.16 26.69
N TRP A 133 -7.80 15.58 25.60
CA TRP A 133 -7.83 16.95 25.08
C TRP A 133 -6.52 17.46 24.44
N LYS A 134 -5.53 16.58 24.27
CA LYS A 134 -4.23 16.90 23.68
C LYS A 134 -3.92 16.04 22.47
N GLU A 135 -3.08 16.58 21.60
CA GLU A 135 -2.40 15.80 20.56
C GLU A 135 -1.07 15.29 21.12
N PHE A 136 -0.84 13.98 21.05
CA PHE A 136 0.44 13.37 21.41
C PHE A 136 1.13 12.82 20.16
N THR A 137 2.47 12.87 20.14
CA THR A 137 3.29 12.47 19.00
C THR A 137 4.18 11.28 19.35
N TYR A 138 4.27 10.31 18.42
CA TYR A 138 5.14 9.14 18.54
C TYR A 138 5.85 8.84 17.22
N THR A 139 7.07 8.34 17.29
CA THR A 139 7.84 7.92 16.11
C THR A 139 7.76 6.42 15.85
N SER A 140 7.32 5.61 16.82
CA SER A 140 7.06 4.17 16.65
C SER A 140 5.57 3.89 16.82
N TYR A 141 5.00 3.16 15.86
CA TYR A 141 3.56 2.96 15.74
C TYR A 141 3.23 1.72 14.90
N GLU A 142 1.96 1.35 14.82
CA GLU A 142 1.47 0.41 13.82
C GLU A 142 0.61 1.15 12.78
N VAL A 143 0.62 0.70 11.53
CA VAL A 143 -0.17 1.24 10.42
C VAL A 143 -1.23 0.23 10.04
N LEU A 144 -2.47 0.69 9.80
CA LEU A 144 -3.53 -0.15 9.28
C LEU A 144 -3.28 -0.44 7.80
N VAL A 145 -3.25 -1.72 7.42
CA VAL A 145 -3.12 -2.16 6.03
C VAL A 145 -4.28 -3.07 5.65
N LYS A 146 -4.63 -3.12 4.36
CA LYS A 146 -5.58 -4.11 3.85
C LYS A 146 -4.90 -5.49 3.85
N LYS A 147 -5.52 -6.49 4.51
CA LYS A 147 -5.14 -7.89 4.36
C LYS A 147 -5.32 -8.25 2.89
N THR A 148 -4.25 -8.73 2.27
CA THR A 148 -4.39 -9.39 0.98
C THR A 148 -4.84 -10.81 1.29
N GLU A 149 -6.01 -11.24 0.82
CA GLU A 149 -6.35 -12.65 0.84
C GLU A 149 -5.21 -13.41 0.17
N ILE A 150 -4.69 -14.44 0.86
CA ILE A 150 -3.87 -15.45 0.21
C ILE A 150 -4.83 -16.16 -0.73
N MET A 151 -4.97 -15.65 -1.96
CA MET A 151 -5.33 -16.53 -3.06
C MET A 151 -4.18 -17.52 -3.14
N THR A 152 -4.38 -18.71 -2.61
CA THR A 152 -3.46 -19.83 -2.80
C THR A 152 -3.21 -19.91 -4.29
N ALA A 153 -1.97 -19.59 -4.70
CA ALA A 153 -1.58 -19.58 -6.10
C ALA A 153 -2.08 -20.88 -6.73
N SER A 154 -2.84 -20.76 -7.82
CA SER A 154 -3.17 -21.88 -8.68
C SER A 154 -1.86 -22.47 -9.20
N SER A 155 -1.37 -23.51 -8.51
CA SER A 155 -0.32 -24.53 -8.78
C SER A 155 0.89 -24.27 -9.71
N GLY A 156 1.00 -23.18 -10.48
CA GLY A 156 2.05 -22.91 -11.45
C GLY A 156 3.07 -21.84 -11.04
N ASP A 157 2.65 -20.81 -10.29
CA ASP A 157 3.49 -19.61 -10.02
C ASP A 157 3.97 -19.49 -8.56
N GLN A 158 4.22 -20.61 -7.87
CA GLN A 158 4.82 -20.54 -6.53
C GLN A 158 6.32 -20.23 -6.62
N LEU A 159 6.82 -19.42 -5.69
CA LEU A 159 8.26 -19.21 -5.49
C LEU A 159 8.93 -20.57 -5.28
N LYS A 160 10.05 -20.81 -5.95
CA LYS A 160 10.76 -22.09 -5.87
C LYS A 160 12.26 -21.88 -5.71
N TRP A 161 12.81 -22.44 -4.63
CA TRP A 161 14.24 -22.67 -4.49
C TRP A 161 14.59 -24.01 -5.12
N VAL A 162 15.55 -24.01 -6.05
CA VAL A 162 15.94 -25.21 -6.80
C VAL A 162 17.44 -25.36 -6.76
N GLN A 163 17.92 -26.59 -6.51
CA GLN A 163 19.33 -26.92 -6.63
C GLN A 163 19.83 -26.55 -8.02
N TYR A 164 20.91 -25.77 -8.09
CA TYR A 164 21.41 -25.28 -9.37
C TYR A 164 21.93 -26.43 -10.23
N SER A 165 21.64 -26.35 -11.53
CA SER A 165 22.25 -27.19 -12.56
C SER A 165 22.39 -26.37 -13.84
N ASN A 166 23.30 -26.78 -14.73
CA ASN A 166 23.51 -26.10 -16.01
C ASN A 166 22.30 -26.18 -16.96
N ASP A 167 21.29 -26.99 -16.64
CA ASP A 167 20.06 -27.13 -17.42
C ASP A 167 19.02 -26.04 -17.13
N ILE A 168 19.25 -25.22 -16.09
CA ILE A 168 18.37 -24.09 -15.73
C ILE A 168 18.61 -22.93 -16.69
N ASP A 169 17.55 -22.46 -17.33
CA ASP A 169 17.58 -21.26 -18.18
C ASP A 169 17.83 -20.01 -17.32
N GLU A 170 18.78 -19.17 -17.74
CA GLU A 170 19.13 -17.93 -17.04
C GLU A 170 17.94 -16.97 -16.94
N THR A 171 16.97 -17.05 -17.86
CA THR A 171 15.75 -16.24 -17.86
C THR A 171 14.78 -16.57 -16.73
N ASP A 172 14.86 -17.77 -16.14
CA ASP A 172 14.05 -18.18 -15.00
C ASP A 172 14.61 -17.71 -13.65
N LEU A 173 15.87 -17.25 -13.63
CA LEU A 173 16.57 -16.83 -12.42
C LEU A 173 16.11 -15.45 -11.95
N VAL A 174 15.96 -15.30 -10.63
CA VAL A 174 15.62 -13.99 -10.04
C VAL A 174 16.84 -13.06 -10.07
N TYR A 175 16.74 -12.04 -10.92
CA TYR A 175 17.77 -11.03 -11.14
C TYR A 175 18.00 -10.13 -9.91
N ALA A 176 19.27 -9.99 -9.52
CA ALA A 176 19.70 -9.22 -8.36
C ALA A 176 20.37 -7.88 -8.73
N GLY A 177 21.07 -7.83 -9.85
CA GLY A 177 21.81 -6.67 -10.32
C GLY A 177 22.88 -7.04 -11.35
N ASP A 178 23.60 -6.04 -11.87
CA ASP A 178 24.74 -6.25 -12.77
C ASP A 178 26.06 -6.15 -12.00
N TYR A 179 27.08 -6.83 -12.52
CA TYR A 179 28.48 -6.69 -12.11
C TYR A 179 29.35 -6.53 -13.36
N PRO A 180 30.63 -6.10 -13.25
CA PRO A 180 31.48 -5.86 -14.42
C PRO A 180 31.61 -7.05 -15.39
N GLY A 181 31.42 -8.28 -14.92
CA GLY A 181 31.50 -9.50 -15.74
C GLY A 181 30.15 -10.05 -16.23
N GLY A 182 29.02 -9.42 -15.91
CA GLY A 182 27.69 -9.91 -16.36
C GLY A 182 26.56 -9.61 -15.38
N LYS A 183 25.58 -10.52 -15.29
CA LYS A 183 24.42 -10.42 -14.40
C LYS A 183 24.61 -11.24 -13.13
N MET A 184 24.02 -10.78 -12.03
CA MET A 184 23.98 -11.47 -10.75
C MET A 184 22.54 -11.92 -10.43
N TYR A 185 22.44 -13.08 -9.81
CA TYR A 185 21.17 -13.70 -9.45
C TYR A 185 21.11 -14.06 -7.97
N ILE A 186 19.88 -14.28 -7.48
CA ILE A 186 19.64 -14.71 -6.11
C ILE A 186 19.92 -16.20 -5.96
N ALA A 187 20.79 -16.52 -5.01
CA ALA A 187 21.06 -17.89 -4.60
C ALA A 187 21.16 -18.01 -3.08
N ARG A 188 21.20 -19.24 -2.59
CA ARG A 188 21.47 -19.56 -1.18
C ARG A 188 22.25 -20.86 -1.06
N ALA A 189 23.01 -21.01 0.01
CA ALA A 189 23.81 -22.21 0.24
C ALA A 189 23.94 -22.54 1.73
N HIS A 190 24.18 -23.81 2.03
CA HIS A 190 24.47 -24.27 3.38
C HIS A 190 25.92 -23.99 3.78
N HIS A 191 26.11 -23.47 4.99
CA HIS A 191 27.42 -23.30 5.61
C HIS A 191 27.32 -23.34 7.13
N ALA A 192 28.12 -24.21 7.77
CA ALA A 192 28.17 -24.35 9.23
C ALA A 192 26.80 -24.55 9.93
N GLY A 193 25.85 -25.22 9.25
CA GLY A 193 24.50 -25.45 9.75
C GLY A 193 23.49 -24.33 9.42
N ASP A 194 23.96 -23.17 8.96
CA ASP A 194 23.12 -22.10 8.46
C ASP A 194 22.78 -22.33 6.98
N LEU A 195 21.59 -21.88 6.56
CA LEU A 195 21.23 -21.68 5.16
C LEU A 195 21.25 -20.18 4.87
N ILE A 196 22.11 -19.74 3.96
CA ILE A 196 22.46 -18.33 3.80
C ILE A 196 22.20 -17.86 2.37
N PRO A 197 21.38 -16.81 2.15
CA PRO A 197 21.24 -16.20 0.83
C PRO A 197 22.45 -15.34 0.45
N GLY A 198 22.75 -15.29 -0.84
CA GLY A 198 23.91 -14.62 -1.42
C GLY A 198 23.74 -14.36 -2.92
N LYS A 199 24.87 -14.21 -3.63
CA LYS A 199 24.92 -13.90 -5.06
C LYS A 199 25.33 -15.14 -5.86
N PHE A 200 24.69 -15.36 -7.00
CA PHE A 200 25.13 -16.32 -8.02
C PHE A 200 25.62 -15.58 -9.26
N LEU A 201 26.79 -16.00 -9.76
CA LEU A 201 27.47 -15.44 -10.92
C LEU A 201 27.60 -16.53 -12.01
N PRO A 202 26.65 -16.64 -12.94
CA PRO A 202 26.75 -17.58 -14.05
C PRO A 202 27.88 -17.18 -14.99
N ASN A 203 28.54 -18.19 -15.56
CA ASN A 203 29.60 -18.06 -16.56
C ASN A 203 30.75 -17.13 -16.14
N SER A 204 30.99 -17.00 -14.84
CA SER A 204 32.15 -16.29 -14.30
C SER A 204 33.44 -17.00 -14.75
N ILE A 205 34.53 -16.24 -14.88
CA ILE A 205 35.86 -16.77 -15.22
C ILE A 205 36.37 -17.81 -14.21
N PHE A 206 35.76 -17.86 -13.02
CA PHE A 206 36.08 -18.81 -11.96
C PHE A 206 35.14 -20.02 -11.92
N GLY A 207 34.13 -20.08 -12.79
CA GLY A 207 33.08 -21.11 -12.78
C GLY A 207 31.75 -20.63 -12.19
N ASN A 208 30.75 -21.52 -12.21
CA ASN A 208 29.41 -21.25 -11.70
C ASN A 208 29.38 -21.47 -10.18
N HIS A 209 29.54 -20.39 -9.41
CA HIS A 209 29.55 -20.43 -7.95
C HIS A 209 28.51 -19.49 -7.35
N CYS A 210 27.88 -19.93 -6.26
CA CYS A 210 27.23 -19.04 -5.33
C CYS A 210 28.26 -18.52 -4.33
N HIS A 211 28.13 -17.26 -3.93
CA HIS A 211 28.94 -16.65 -2.90
C HIS A 211 28.03 -16.17 -1.76
N ILE A 212 28.37 -16.53 -0.53
CA ILE A 212 27.63 -16.18 0.68
C ILE A 212 28.51 -15.42 1.66
N SER A 213 27.89 -14.63 2.54
CA SER A 213 28.58 -13.92 3.62
C SER A 213 28.54 -14.74 4.91
N TYR A 214 29.70 -15.00 5.52
CA TYR A 214 29.77 -15.66 6.83
C TYR A 214 31.08 -15.34 7.57
N GLY A 215 30.98 -14.94 8.83
CA GLY A 215 32.13 -14.80 9.74
C GLY A 215 33.18 -13.79 9.27
N GLY A 216 32.77 -12.67 8.65
CA GLY A 216 33.69 -11.68 8.09
C GLY A 216 34.19 -11.99 6.68
N GLN A 217 33.84 -13.14 6.10
CA GLN A 217 34.35 -13.60 4.80
C GLN A 217 33.26 -13.75 3.74
N GLU A 218 33.67 -13.62 2.48
CA GLU A 218 32.91 -14.11 1.33
C GLU A 218 33.34 -15.56 1.05
N ILE A 219 32.39 -16.47 1.06
CA ILE A 219 32.64 -17.91 0.93
C ILE A 219 32.02 -18.41 -0.39
N PRO A 220 32.81 -18.92 -1.35
CA PRO A 220 32.29 -19.57 -2.54
C PRO A 220 31.71 -20.95 -2.21
N LYS A 221 30.64 -21.32 -2.91
CA LYS A 221 29.86 -22.54 -2.71
C LYS A 221 29.52 -23.17 -4.06
N ASP A 222 29.88 -24.44 -4.20
CA ASP A 222 29.64 -25.23 -5.42
C ASP A 222 28.26 -25.91 -5.39
N GLU A 223 27.78 -26.23 -4.20
CA GLU A 223 26.43 -26.73 -3.95
C GLU A 223 25.56 -25.59 -3.41
N PHE A 224 24.56 -25.19 -4.18
CA PHE A 224 23.69 -24.07 -3.86
C PHE A 224 22.35 -24.17 -4.59
N GLU A 225 21.38 -23.43 -4.07
CA GLU A 225 20.06 -23.28 -4.66
C GLU A 225 19.93 -21.90 -5.28
N VAL A 226 19.29 -21.83 -6.44
CA VAL A 226 18.87 -20.58 -7.08
C VAL A 226 17.39 -20.34 -6.84
N LEU A 227 17.02 -19.06 -6.77
CA LEU A 227 15.63 -18.66 -6.73
C LEU A 227 15.08 -18.55 -8.16
N LEU A 228 14.01 -19.29 -8.44
CA LEU A 228 13.33 -19.26 -9.73
C LEU A 228 12.00 -18.50 -9.63
N ASN A 229 11.43 -18.23 -10.82
CA ASN A 229 10.10 -17.67 -11.08
C ASN A 229 10.06 -16.12 -11.15
N THR A 230 8.90 -15.60 -11.55
CA THR A 230 8.59 -14.19 -11.71
C THR A 230 7.66 -13.69 -10.59
N GLY A 231 7.29 -12.40 -10.62
CA GLY A 231 6.42 -11.82 -9.59
C GLY A 231 7.16 -11.35 -8.35
N PHE A 232 8.41 -10.90 -8.49
CA PHE A 232 9.16 -10.26 -7.40
C PHE A 232 9.32 -8.77 -7.65
N LYS A 233 9.42 -8.00 -6.57
CA LYS A 233 9.88 -6.61 -6.61
C LYS A 233 10.87 -6.33 -5.49
N TRP A 234 11.71 -5.34 -5.71
CA TRP A 234 12.62 -4.80 -4.71
C TRP A 234 11.95 -3.65 -3.97
N VAL A 235 11.95 -3.69 -2.64
CA VAL A 235 11.37 -2.64 -1.78
C VAL A 235 12.44 -2.09 -0.86
N SER A 236 12.69 -0.77 -0.96
CA SER A 236 13.64 -0.07 -0.10
C SER A 236 13.27 -0.21 1.38
N SER A 237 14.26 -0.47 2.21
CA SER A 237 14.14 -0.72 3.65
C SER A 237 15.43 -0.35 4.39
N SER A 238 15.39 -0.39 5.72
CA SER A 238 16.58 -0.18 6.54
C SER A 238 16.46 -0.77 7.94
N ASN A 239 17.59 -0.83 8.66
CA ASN A 239 17.66 -1.04 10.12
C ASN A 239 16.91 -2.28 10.65
N GLY A 240 16.94 -3.39 9.91
CA GLY A 240 16.28 -4.64 10.28
C GLY A 240 14.79 -4.69 9.93
N PHE A 241 14.24 -3.63 9.32
CA PHE A 241 12.87 -3.67 8.81
C PHE A 241 12.79 -4.61 7.60
N VAL A 242 11.74 -5.42 7.58
CA VAL A 242 11.45 -6.41 6.56
C VAL A 242 9.93 -6.35 6.28
N PRO A 243 9.50 -5.96 5.07
CA PRO A 243 8.08 -5.92 4.71
C PRO A 243 7.38 -7.28 4.78
N GLU A 244 6.05 -7.28 4.85
CA GLU A 244 5.24 -8.49 4.60
C GLU A 244 5.52 -9.05 3.20
N ASN A 245 5.44 -10.38 3.05
CA ASN A 245 5.79 -11.12 1.82
C ASN A 245 7.26 -11.04 1.40
N ALA A 246 8.16 -10.60 2.30
CA ALA A 246 9.59 -10.70 2.06
C ALA A 246 10.02 -12.16 1.86
N VAL A 247 10.87 -12.37 0.85
CA VAL A 247 11.38 -13.69 0.52
C VAL A 247 12.33 -14.15 1.63
N ILE A 248 11.98 -15.27 2.26
CA ILE A 248 12.86 -15.97 3.20
C ILE A 248 13.98 -16.61 2.39
N GLY A 249 15.21 -16.15 2.64
CA GLY A 249 16.42 -16.62 1.97
C GLY A 249 17.08 -17.79 2.70
N GLY A 250 16.82 -17.94 3.99
CA GLY A 250 17.34 -19.06 4.77
C GLY A 250 17.15 -18.87 6.27
N GLN A 251 17.88 -19.66 7.05
CA GLN A 251 17.77 -19.68 8.50
C GLN A 251 19.11 -20.07 9.12
N SER A 252 19.46 -19.46 10.25
CA SER A 252 20.63 -19.87 11.03
C SER A 252 20.34 -21.13 11.85
N LEU A 253 21.40 -21.82 12.27
CA LEU A 253 21.33 -22.97 13.17
C LEU A 253 20.61 -22.64 14.49
N SER A 254 20.68 -21.38 14.94
CA SER A 254 19.99 -20.90 16.15
C SER A 254 18.52 -20.50 15.91
N GLY A 255 18.02 -20.66 14.69
CA GLY A 255 16.64 -20.40 14.31
C GLY A 255 16.35 -18.98 13.79
N GLU A 256 17.37 -18.12 13.66
CA GLU A 256 17.17 -16.78 13.08
C GLU A 256 16.83 -16.89 11.60
N ILE A 257 15.72 -16.28 11.18
CA ILE A 257 15.33 -16.21 9.77
C ILE A 257 16.14 -15.12 9.06
N PHE A 258 16.75 -15.48 7.93
CA PHE A 258 17.40 -14.58 7.01
C PHE A 258 16.50 -14.27 5.82
N TYR A 259 16.39 -13.00 5.45
CA TYR A 259 15.63 -12.55 4.29
C TYR A 259 16.56 -12.20 3.13
N VAL A 260 16.07 -12.33 1.90
CA VAL A 260 16.81 -11.92 0.71
C VAL A 260 16.77 -10.40 0.59
N GLY A 261 17.94 -9.79 0.56
CA GLY A 261 18.10 -8.37 0.27
C GLY A 261 19.20 -8.11 -0.74
N ARG A 262 19.32 -6.86 -1.16
CA ARG A 262 20.48 -6.33 -1.88
C ARG A 262 20.80 -4.91 -1.43
N THR A 263 22.02 -4.48 -1.65
CA THR A 263 22.41 -3.08 -1.39
C THR A 263 23.44 -2.62 -2.41
N TRP A 264 23.50 -1.30 -2.61
CA TRP A 264 24.49 -0.68 -3.48
C TRP A 264 25.85 -0.67 -2.78
N HIS A 265 26.83 -1.36 -3.38
CA HIS A 265 28.19 -1.41 -2.87
C HIS A 265 29.19 -1.39 -4.02
N ASN A 266 30.14 -0.46 -3.98
CA ASN A 266 31.20 -0.31 -4.99
C ASN A 266 30.71 -0.33 -6.45
N GLY A 267 29.60 0.36 -6.73
CA GLY A 267 29.09 0.52 -8.09
C GLY A 267 28.12 -0.57 -8.57
N GLN A 268 27.75 -1.52 -7.70
CA GLN A 268 26.84 -2.61 -8.06
C GLN A 268 25.84 -2.94 -6.94
N ASN A 269 24.67 -3.45 -7.33
CA ASN A 269 23.69 -4.00 -6.39
C ASN A 269 24.06 -5.43 -6.03
N THR A 270 24.55 -5.65 -4.81
CA THR A 270 25.02 -6.97 -4.36
C THR A 270 23.99 -7.61 -3.42
N PRO A 271 23.48 -8.82 -3.71
CA PRO A 271 22.53 -9.51 -2.84
C PRO A 271 23.20 -10.19 -1.64
N GLY A 272 22.44 -10.39 -0.57
CA GLY A 272 22.92 -11.02 0.67
C GLY A 272 21.82 -11.27 1.71
N LYS A 273 22.24 -11.62 2.93
CA LYS A 273 21.34 -11.95 4.05
C LYS A 273 20.95 -10.70 4.83
N ILE A 274 19.65 -10.46 4.99
CA ILE A 274 19.13 -9.48 5.95
C ILE A 274 18.88 -10.18 7.28
N SER A 275 19.48 -9.63 8.34
CA SER A 275 19.24 -10.05 9.72
C SER A 275 18.38 -9.00 10.42
N LYS A 276 17.16 -9.40 10.82
CA LYS A 276 16.30 -8.54 11.66
C LYS A 276 16.92 -8.31 13.05
N ARG A 277 17.66 -9.30 13.56
CA ARG A 277 18.33 -9.28 14.86
C ARG A 277 19.48 -8.26 14.88
N SER A 278 20.38 -8.33 13.91
CA SER A 278 21.52 -7.41 13.77
C SER A 278 21.17 -6.08 13.10
N LYS A 279 19.96 -5.96 12.56
CA LYS A 279 19.42 -4.74 11.93
C LYS A 279 20.21 -4.27 10.70
N CYS A 280 20.73 -5.21 9.91
CA CYS A 280 21.53 -4.91 8.73
C CYS A 280 21.41 -6.02 7.66
N ILE A 281 21.84 -5.70 6.44
CA ILE A 281 22.19 -6.68 5.41
C ILE A 281 23.68 -7.01 5.50
N TYR A 282 24.04 -8.27 5.23
CA TYR A 282 25.40 -8.74 5.05
C TYR A 282 25.58 -9.21 3.61
N ILE A 283 26.51 -8.61 2.87
CA ILE A 283 26.79 -8.95 1.47
C ILE A 283 28.18 -9.59 1.31
N PRO A 284 28.33 -10.57 0.40
CA PRO A 284 29.62 -11.10 -0.02
C PRO A 284 30.25 -10.22 -1.12
N PHE A 285 31.34 -9.50 -0.80
CA PHE A 285 32.10 -8.69 -1.77
C PHE A 285 33.59 -8.59 -1.38
N GLY A 286 34.43 -9.54 -1.79
CA GLY A 286 35.82 -9.68 -1.35
C GLY A 286 35.98 -9.95 0.16
N GLY A 287 34.88 -10.21 0.86
CA GLY A 287 34.72 -10.22 2.32
C GLY A 287 33.23 -10.09 2.69
N GLU A 288 32.91 -10.08 3.98
CA GLU A 288 31.54 -9.80 4.47
C GLU A 288 31.40 -8.31 4.83
N PHE A 289 30.55 -7.60 4.10
CA PHE A 289 30.26 -6.19 4.36
C PHE A 289 28.85 -6.00 4.88
N THR A 290 28.67 -5.03 5.78
CA THR A 290 27.36 -4.73 6.38
C THR A 290 26.84 -3.37 5.98
N HIS A 291 25.52 -3.28 5.75
CA HIS A 291 24.83 -2.03 5.45
C HIS A 291 23.51 -1.94 6.21
N LYS A 292 23.14 -0.73 6.62
CA LYS A 292 21.85 -0.47 7.28
C LYS A 292 20.75 -0.10 6.29
N GLU A 293 21.10 0.34 5.09
CA GLU A 293 20.18 0.65 4.00
C GLU A 293 20.28 -0.43 2.93
N TYR A 294 19.13 -0.95 2.51
CA TYR A 294 19.05 -2.09 1.58
C TYR A 294 17.67 -2.18 0.95
N ASP A 295 17.57 -2.87 -0.18
CA ASP A 295 16.30 -3.32 -0.73
C ASP A 295 16.00 -4.73 -0.24
N VAL A 296 14.74 -5.02 0.07
CA VAL A 296 14.22 -6.35 0.39
C VAL A 296 13.53 -6.92 -0.84
N LEU A 297 13.82 -8.18 -1.18
CA LEU A 297 13.07 -8.89 -2.19
C LEU A 297 11.72 -9.31 -1.62
N VAL A 298 10.62 -8.86 -2.23
CA VAL A 298 9.27 -9.26 -1.81
C VAL A 298 8.55 -9.96 -2.95
N GLN A 299 7.80 -11.02 -2.61
CA GLN A 299 6.92 -11.68 -3.56
C GLN A 299 5.67 -10.81 -3.75
N VAL A 300 5.44 -10.40 -4.98
CA VAL A 300 4.21 -9.77 -5.43
C VAL A 300 3.32 -10.89 -5.91
N LEU A 301 2.24 -11.14 -5.19
CA LEU A 301 1.17 -11.97 -5.72
C LEU A 301 0.67 -11.25 -6.98
N GLN A 302 0.93 -11.82 -8.15
CA GLN A 302 0.22 -11.38 -9.35
C GLN A 302 -1.25 -11.61 -9.03
N ALA A 303 -2.05 -10.55 -9.05
CA ALA A 303 -3.48 -10.72 -9.11
C ALA A 303 -3.73 -11.53 -10.40
N GLN A 304 -4.02 -12.83 -10.25
CA GLN A 304 -4.77 -13.52 -11.28
C GLN A 304 -5.97 -12.62 -11.57
N PRO A 305 -6.29 -12.30 -12.83
CA PRO A 305 -7.49 -11.55 -13.13
C PRO A 305 -8.65 -12.37 -12.55
N VAL A 306 -9.14 -11.95 -11.38
CA VAL A 306 -10.34 -12.51 -10.77
C VAL A 306 -11.39 -12.35 -11.85
N SER A 307 -11.92 -13.49 -12.28
CA SER A 307 -12.97 -13.67 -13.29
C SER A 307 -13.70 -12.38 -13.63
N ASN A 308 -13.66 -11.96 -14.90
CA ASN A 308 -14.32 -10.78 -15.47
C ASN A 308 -15.66 -10.44 -14.80
N HIS A 309 -15.62 -9.67 -13.72
CA HIS A 309 -16.72 -8.83 -13.27
C HIS A 309 -16.25 -7.41 -13.46
N ARG A 310 -16.06 -7.05 -14.74
CA ARG A 310 -15.84 -5.66 -15.10
C ARG A 310 -17.03 -4.88 -14.60
N SER A 311 -16.80 -3.82 -13.83
CA SER A 311 -17.71 -2.69 -13.83
C SER A 311 -18.00 -2.36 -15.30
N SER A 312 -19.26 -2.46 -15.71
CA SER A 312 -19.62 -2.04 -17.06
C SER A 312 -19.68 -0.52 -17.05
N VAL A 313 -19.01 0.09 -18.03
CA VAL A 313 -19.15 1.53 -18.28
C VAL A 313 -20.06 1.72 -19.48
N GLU A 314 -20.94 2.71 -19.39
CA GLU A 314 -21.80 3.11 -20.50
C GLU A 314 -21.83 4.62 -20.66
N TRP A 315 -22.25 5.06 -21.85
CA TRP A 315 -22.43 6.47 -22.16
C TRP A 315 -23.91 6.81 -22.04
N VAL A 316 -24.26 7.68 -21.09
CA VAL A 316 -25.64 8.11 -20.83
C VAL A 316 -25.84 9.51 -21.37
N SER A 317 -26.84 9.68 -22.24
CA SER A 317 -27.18 11.01 -22.78
C SER A 317 -27.79 11.91 -21.72
N VAL A 318 -27.16 13.07 -21.53
CA VAL A 318 -27.53 14.16 -20.63
C VAL A 318 -27.97 15.37 -21.47
N GLY A 319 -29.05 16.04 -21.05
CA GLY A 319 -29.59 17.21 -21.74
C GLY A 319 -30.93 17.67 -21.18
N LYS A 320 -31.61 18.62 -21.85
CA LYS A 320 -32.88 19.20 -21.37
C LYS A 320 -33.88 18.12 -20.94
N GLY A 321 -34.23 18.13 -19.65
CA GLY A 321 -35.24 17.25 -19.05
C GLY A 321 -34.74 15.87 -18.61
N LYS A 322 -33.46 15.53 -18.78
CA LYS A 322 -32.88 14.27 -18.30
C LYS A 322 -32.09 14.49 -17.00
N PRO A 323 -32.29 13.66 -15.96
CA PRO A 323 -31.55 13.80 -14.71
C PRO A 323 -30.08 13.47 -14.89
N TRP A 324 -29.23 14.09 -14.08
CA TRP A 324 -27.81 13.76 -14.01
C TRP A 324 -27.62 12.36 -13.40
N PRO A 325 -26.84 11.45 -14.02
CA PRO A 325 -26.63 10.13 -13.47
C PRO A 325 -25.76 10.16 -12.21
N ASN A 326 -26.24 9.54 -11.13
CA ASN A 326 -25.56 9.53 -9.83
C ASN A 326 -24.21 8.78 -9.85
N ASN A 327 -24.00 7.93 -10.87
CA ASN A 327 -22.82 7.11 -11.06
C ASN A 327 -21.92 7.62 -12.21
N ALA A 328 -21.99 8.92 -12.52
CA ALA A 328 -21.10 9.55 -13.49
C ALA A 328 -19.63 9.46 -13.05
N VAL A 329 -18.75 9.09 -13.97
CA VAL A 329 -17.32 8.92 -13.72
C VAL A 329 -16.63 10.28 -13.61
N ALA A 330 -16.15 10.61 -12.41
CA ALA A 330 -15.38 11.82 -12.15
C ALA A 330 -13.96 11.68 -12.71
N ALA A 331 -13.48 12.70 -13.42
CA ALA A 331 -12.12 12.80 -13.96
C ALA A 331 -11.20 13.69 -13.12
N GLY A 332 -11.75 14.55 -12.25
CA GLY A 332 -10.96 15.49 -11.48
C GLY A 332 -11.80 16.54 -10.75
N ILE A 333 -11.11 17.49 -10.12
CA ILE A 333 -11.74 18.63 -9.43
C ILE A 333 -11.08 19.91 -9.95
N TYR A 334 -11.89 20.82 -10.45
CA TYR A 334 -11.49 22.17 -10.82
C TYR A 334 -11.79 23.14 -9.67
N ARG A 335 -10.85 24.04 -9.35
CA ARG A 335 -10.99 25.01 -8.26
C ARG A 335 -10.86 26.42 -8.80
N GLU A 336 -11.88 27.25 -8.56
CA GLU A 336 -11.87 28.66 -8.95
C GLU A 336 -12.66 29.49 -7.93
N PHE A 337 -12.13 30.65 -7.55
CA PHE A 337 -12.74 31.59 -6.59
C PHE A 337 -13.26 30.97 -5.28
N GLY A 338 -12.55 29.96 -4.75
CA GLY A 338 -12.92 29.28 -3.51
C GLY A 338 -13.97 28.17 -3.65
N ASN A 339 -14.52 27.95 -4.85
CA ASN A 339 -15.42 26.85 -5.14
C ASN A 339 -14.68 25.66 -5.76
N SER A 340 -15.16 24.45 -5.48
CA SER A 340 -14.67 23.21 -6.08
C SER A 340 -15.76 22.58 -6.94
N TYR A 341 -15.45 22.28 -8.21
CA TYR A 341 -16.35 21.66 -9.17
C TYR A 341 -15.79 20.32 -9.63
N THR A 342 -16.56 19.25 -9.47
CA THR A 342 -16.19 17.93 -9.99
C THR A 342 -16.30 17.92 -11.52
N GLN A 343 -15.22 17.57 -12.19
CA GLN A 343 -15.19 17.34 -13.63
C GLN A 343 -15.56 15.89 -13.92
N TYR A 344 -16.41 15.65 -14.91
CA TYR A 344 -16.83 14.32 -15.36
C TYR A 344 -16.38 14.01 -16.77
N ILE A 345 -16.10 12.74 -17.07
CA ILE A 345 -15.74 12.30 -18.42
C ILE A 345 -16.98 12.36 -19.31
N ALA A 346 -16.92 13.12 -20.40
CA ALA A 346 -18.05 13.30 -21.29
C ALA A 346 -17.60 13.30 -22.77
N ARG A 347 -18.56 13.04 -23.66
CA ARG A 347 -18.36 13.07 -25.11
C ARG A 347 -19.53 13.73 -25.83
N ARG A 348 -19.26 14.26 -27.02
CA ARG A 348 -20.29 14.78 -27.91
C ARG A 348 -19.88 14.58 -29.37
N ARG A 349 -20.86 14.41 -30.25
CA ARG A 349 -20.62 14.53 -31.70
C ARG A 349 -20.47 16.01 -32.08
N HIS A 350 -19.35 16.39 -32.68
CA HIS A 350 -19.10 17.72 -33.23
C HIS A 350 -18.78 17.58 -34.72
N GLY A 351 -19.70 18.01 -35.58
CA GLY A 351 -19.67 17.67 -37.01
C GLY A 351 -19.71 16.15 -37.22
N ASN A 352 -18.74 15.63 -37.98
CA ASN A 352 -18.64 14.19 -38.28
C ASN A 352 -17.86 13.40 -37.20
N ASN A 353 -17.23 14.07 -36.24
CA ASN A 353 -16.37 13.46 -35.24
C ASN A 353 -17.07 13.30 -33.89
N VAL A 354 -16.62 12.34 -33.09
CA VAL A 354 -16.92 12.28 -31.65
C VAL A 354 -15.73 12.90 -30.92
N VAL A 355 -15.99 13.92 -30.12
CA VAL A 355 -14.99 14.59 -29.29
C VAL A 355 -15.19 14.18 -27.84
N ILE A 356 -14.08 13.99 -27.14
CA ILE A 356 -14.04 13.76 -25.68
C ILE A 356 -13.66 15.08 -25.02
N GLY A 357 -14.25 15.32 -23.87
CA GLY A 357 -13.99 16.50 -23.05
C GLY A 357 -14.47 16.25 -21.63
N TYR A 358 -14.75 17.33 -20.92
CA TYR A 358 -15.22 17.28 -19.55
C TYR A 358 -16.58 17.94 -19.40
N ALA A 359 -17.36 17.50 -18.43
CA ALA A 359 -18.65 18.10 -18.12
C ALA A 359 -18.73 18.48 -16.65
N TYR A 360 -19.55 19.49 -16.37
CA TYR A 360 -19.97 19.87 -15.03
C TYR A 360 -21.48 19.76 -14.90
N ASN A 361 -21.93 19.40 -13.70
CA ASN A 361 -23.34 19.44 -13.34
C ASN A 361 -23.63 20.70 -12.51
N TYR A 362 -23.92 21.80 -13.18
CA TYR A 362 -24.26 23.06 -12.52
C TYR A 362 -25.73 23.10 -12.10
N TYR A 363 -26.07 24.02 -11.18
CA TYR A 363 -27.44 24.24 -10.72
C TYR A 363 -28.39 24.66 -11.86
N ASP A 364 -27.90 25.44 -12.83
CA ASP A 364 -28.65 25.87 -14.02
C ASP A 364 -28.61 24.83 -15.16
N GLY A 365 -28.06 23.65 -14.88
CA GLY A 365 -28.04 22.50 -15.77
C GLY A 365 -26.62 22.10 -16.23
N PRO A 366 -26.51 20.88 -16.77
CA PRO A 366 -25.23 20.31 -17.14
C PRO A 366 -24.64 20.95 -18.40
N ILE A 367 -23.32 21.13 -18.41
CA ILE A 367 -22.58 21.69 -19.55
C ILE A 367 -21.32 20.86 -19.82
N PHE A 368 -21.15 20.48 -21.08
CA PHE A 368 -19.97 19.82 -21.62
C PHE A 368 -19.05 20.82 -22.29
N TYR A 369 -17.75 20.65 -22.13
CA TYR A 369 -16.69 21.48 -22.68
C TYR A 369 -15.62 20.64 -23.37
N PHE A 370 -15.12 21.12 -24.51
CA PHE A 370 -13.95 20.56 -25.17
C PHE A 370 -13.23 21.66 -25.97
N GLY A 371 -11.91 21.51 -26.15
CA GLY A 371 -11.07 22.49 -26.83
C GLY A 371 -9.88 22.92 -25.97
N TRP A 372 -9.17 23.96 -26.40
CA TRP A 372 -8.01 24.50 -25.70
C TRP A 372 -8.24 25.98 -25.40
N HIS A 373 -8.13 26.36 -24.12
CA HIS A 373 -8.16 27.74 -23.61
C HIS A 373 -9.26 28.62 -24.26
N GLU A 374 -8.87 29.65 -25.03
CA GLU A 374 -9.76 30.69 -25.57
C GLU A 374 -10.72 30.20 -26.67
N LYS A 375 -10.63 28.93 -27.10
CA LYS A 375 -11.51 28.32 -28.12
C LYS A 375 -12.32 27.16 -27.57
N GLU A 376 -12.63 27.19 -26.27
CA GLU A 376 -13.47 26.18 -25.67
C GLU A 376 -14.91 26.27 -26.20
N ILE A 377 -15.43 25.14 -26.66
CA ILE A 377 -16.79 25.02 -27.19
C ILE A 377 -17.62 24.26 -26.17
N SER A 378 -18.81 24.80 -25.87
CA SER A 378 -19.72 24.20 -24.89
C SER A 378 -21.02 23.67 -25.50
N TYR A 379 -21.52 22.55 -24.97
CA TYR A 379 -22.83 21.97 -25.32
C TYR A 379 -23.65 21.66 -24.07
N ARG A 380 -24.98 21.75 -24.19
CA ARG A 380 -25.93 21.35 -23.13
C ARG A 380 -26.56 19.97 -23.38
N ASP A 381 -26.25 19.35 -24.51
CA ASP A 381 -26.65 18.00 -24.89
C ASP A 381 -25.40 17.17 -25.22
N PHE A 382 -25.13 16.11 -24.46
CA PHE A 382 -23.91 15.31 -24.55
C PHE A 382 -24.11 13.96 -23.86
N ASP A 383 -23.15 13.04 -23.99
CA ASP A 383 -23.15 11.82 -23.19
C ASP A 383 -22.10 11.93 -22.07
N VAL A 384 -22.44 11.50 -20.87
CA VAL A 384 -21.49 11.34 -19.75
C VAL A 384 -21.18 9.86 -19.57
N LEU A 385 -19.93 9.54 -19.23
CA LEU A 385 -19.55 8.18 -18.88
C LEU A 385 -20.07 7.85 -17.48
N VAL A 386 -20.75 6.73 -17.33
CA VAL A 386 -21.20 6.21 -16.03
C VAL A 386 -20.61 4.83 -15.78
N GLU A 387 -20.41 4.48 -14.51
CA GLU A 387 -19.93 3.17 -14.09
C GLU A 387 -21.03 2.44 -13.31
N HIS A 388 -21.35 1.21 -13.70
CA HIS A 388 -22.30 0.37 -12.97
C HIS A 388 -21.57 -0.49 -11.96
N ALA A 389 -22.14 -0.55 -10.74
CA ALA A 389 -21.74 -1.57 -9.79
C ALA A 389 -22.01 -2.96 -10.40
N PRO A 390 -21.14 -3.96 -10.13
CA PRO A 390 -21.37 -5.32 -10.64
C PRO A 390 -22.74 -5.84 -10.17
N VAL A 391 -23.55 -6.30 -11.13
CA VAL A 391 -24.85 -6.92 -10.85
C VAL A 391 -24.59 -8.37 -10.47
N PHE A 392 -24.82 -8.72 -9.20
CA PHE A 392 -24.78 -10.10 -8.74
C PHE A 392 -26.16 -10.74 -8.95
N PRO A 393 -26.27 -11.94 -9.56
CA PRO A 393 -27.51 -12.68 -9.52
C PRO A 393 -27.86 -12.98 -8.05
N LYS A 394 -29.12 -12.75 -7.67
CA LYS A 394 -29.64 -13.19 -6.37
C LYS A 394 -29.59 -14.71 -6.35
N GLU A 395 -28.62 -15.28 -5.62
CA GLU A 395 -28.72 -16.70 -5.27
C GLU A 395 -29.91 -16.90 -4.33
N VAL A 396 -30.80 -17.78 -4.77
CA VAL A 396 -31.94 -18.29 -4.00
C VAL A 396 -31.36 -19.11 -2.85
N LEU A 397 -31.80 -18.77 -1.63
CA LEU A 397 -31.40 -19.37 -0.35
C LEU A 397 -31.43 -20.90 -0.34
#